data_AF-A0A2T2U557-F1
#
_entry.id   AF-A0A2T2U557-F1
#
_cell.length_a   1.000
_cell.length_b   1.000
_cell.length_c   1.000
_cell.angle_alpha   90.00
_cell.angle_beta   90.00
_cell.angle_gamma   90.00
#
_symmetry.space_group_name_H-M   'P 1'
#
loop_
_entity.id
_entity.type
_entity.pdbx_description
1 polymer ?
#
loop_
_entity_poly.entity_id
_entity_poly.type
_entity_poly.pdbx_seq_one_letter_code
_entity_poly.pdbx_strand_id
1 'polypeptide(L)'
;MSSPPVVHRTLAVPRAGAGETGYEDAVAIWAGGWPVCAAVADGATESVFARAWAEHLAQGLVERAATTDEALRDALPDWQVEWRAEARGRAEQQPWYVAAKAAEGAFAALLGLSLHADGTWRAVSVGDCCLFHVRTGALEQSAVAAARHGGRHVAAARHLSAGDRCRRGLAPRHLLG
;
A
#
# COMPACT_ATOMS: atom_id res chain seq x y z
N MET A 1 -21.93 -24.72 3.80
CA MET A 1 -21.63 -24.22 2.44
C MET A 1 -20.12 -24.12 2.33
N SER A 2 -19.50 -24.66 1.27
CA SER A 2 -18.05 -24.53 1.09
C SER A 2 -17.73 -23.08 0.71
N SER A 3 -16.68 -22.54 1.32
CA SER A 3 -16.14 -21.24 0.97
C SER A 3 -15.66 -21.22 -0.49
N PRO A 4 -15.81 -20.10 -1.23
CA PRO A 4 -15.31 -20.03 -2.59
C PRO A 4 -13.78 -20.17 -2.60
N PRO A 5 -13.20 -20.85 -3.60
CA PRO A 5 -11.75 -20.95 -3.72
C PRO A 5 -11.16 -19.60 -4.14
N VAL A 6 -9.97 -19.30 -3.61
CA VAL A 6 -9.18 -18.13 -4.01
C VAL A 6 -7.83 -18.60 -4.52
N VAL A 7 -7.43 -18.11 -5.69
CA VAL A 7 -6.10 -18.33 -6.26
C VAL A 7 -5.39 -17.00 -6.30
N HIS A 8 -4.16 -16.94 -5.78
CA HIS A 8 -3.33 -15.75 -5.79
C HIS A 8 -1.99 -16.05 -6.48
N ARG A 9 -1.39 -15.01 -7.07
CA ARG A 9 -0.05 -15.05 -7.65
C ARG A 9 0.63 -13.72 -7.36
N THR A 10 1.90 -13.80 -6.99
CA THR A 10 2.74 -12.63 -6.75
C THR A 10 3.76 -12.55 -7.88
N LEU A 11 3.90 -11.38 -8.48
CA LEU A 11 4.86 -11.11 -9.55
C LEU A 11 5.69 -9.90 -9.12
N ALA A 12 7.01 -10.03 -9.21
CA ALA A 12 7.97 -9.01 -8.82
C ALA A 12 9.14 -9.03 -9.80
N VAL A 13 9.64 -7.85 -10.17
CA VAL A 13 10.80 -7.70 -11.05
C VAL A 13 11.67 -6.58 -10.49
N PRO A 14 12.95 -6.84 -10.15
CA PRO A 14 13.85 -5.78 -9.70
C PRO A 14 14.06 -4.72 -10.77
N ARG A 15 14.36 -3.49 -10.32
CA ARG A 15 14.76 -2.42 -11.23
C ARG A 15 16.01 -2.83 -12.00
N ALA A 16 16.06 -2.55 -13.30
CA ALA A 16 17.18 -2.93 -14.15
C ALA A 16 18.51 -2.40 -13.60
N GLY A 17 19.48 -3.29 -13.38
CA GLY A 17 20.80 -2.96 -12.84
C GLY A 17 20.89 -2.97 -11.30
N ALA A 18 19.78 -3.08 -10.58
CA ALA A 18 19.79 -3.42 -9.17
C ALA A 18 20.05 -4.93 -9.03
N GLY A 19 21.02 -5.34 -8.20
CA GLY A 19 21.17 -6.74 -7.81
C GLY A 19 19.94 -7.22 -7.02
N GLU A 20 19.84 -8.53 -6.75
CA GLU A 20 18.73 -9.12 -5.97
C GLU A 20 18.49 -8.43 -4.60
N THR A 21 19.50 -7.76 -4.07
CA THR A 21 19.47 -7.01 -2.80
C THR A 21 18.91 -5.59 -2.90
N GLY A 22 18.67 -5.07 -4.11
CA GLY A 22 18.13 -3.71 -4.34
C GLY A 22 16.62 -3.66 -4.46
N TYR A 23 15.91 -4.67 -3.95
CA TYR A 23 14.46 -4.77 -4.02
C TYR A 23 13.81 -4.20 -2.76
N GLU A 24 13.08 -3.10 -2.91
CA GLU A 24 12.53 -2.29 -1.82
C GLU A 24 11.04 -2.55 -1.57
N ASP A 25 10.35 -3.21 -2.51
CA ASP A 25 8.95 -3.58 -2.37
C ASP A 25 8.76 -4.78 -1.44
N ALA A 26 7.56 -4.89 -0.89
CA ALA A 26 7.10 -6.00 -0.08
C ALA A 26 5.68 -6.42 -0.41
N VAL A 27 5.35 -7.67 -0.11
CA VAL A 27 4.03 -8.25 -0.32
C VAL A 27 3.73 -9.23 0.82
N ALA A 28 2.50 -9.18 1.32
CA ALA A 28 1.99 -10.12 2.31
C ALA A 28 0.60 -10.59 1.90
N ILE A 29 0.29 -11.87 2.13
CA ILE A 29 -1.02 -12.46 1.80
C ILE A 29 -1.41 -13.43 2.92
N TRP A 30 -2.62 -13.26 3.44
CA TRP A 30 -3.30 -14.25 4.27
C TRP A 30 -4.52 -14.79 3.52
N ALA A 31 -4.43 -16.04 3.09
CA ALA A 31 -5.49 -16.76 2.38
C ALA A 31 -5.88 -18.08 3.09
N GLY A 32 -5.60 -18.20 4.39
CA GLY A 32 -5.95 -19.38 5.21
C GLY A 32 -7.44 -19.48 5.53
N GLY A 33 -8.21 -18.43 5.25
CA GLY A 33 -9.65 -18.34 5.46
C GLY A 33 -10.21 -17.05 4.90
N TRP A 34 -11.48 -16.77 5.24
CA TRP A 34 -12.16 -15.53 4.87
C TRP A 34 -12.21 -14.56 6.07
N PRO A 35 -11.99 -13.25 5.87
CA PRO A 35 -11.66 -12.60 4.60
C PRO A 35 -10.22 -12.87 4.14
N VAL A 36 -10.00 -13.07 2.84
CA VAL A 36 -8.63 -13.09 2.31
C VAL A 36 -8.06 -11.68 2.41
N CYS A 37 -6.88 -11.54 3.00
CA CYS A 37 -6.19 -10.25 3.16
C CYS A 37 -4.90 -10.26 2.33
N ALA A 38 -4.61 -9.16 1.66
CA ALA A 38 -3.37 -8.96 0.93
C ALA A 38 -2.87 -7.53 1.11
N ALA A 39 -1.56 -7.36 1.09
CA ALA A 39 -0.91 -6.06 1.09
C ALA A 39 0.26 -6.03 0.13
N VAL A 40 0.50 -4.87 -0.48
CA VAL A 40 1.73 -4.53 -1.18
C VAL A 40 2.25 -3.21 -0.64
N ALA A 41 3.57 -3.09 -0.52
CA ALA A 41 4.24 -1.87 -0.11
C ALA A 41 5.44 -1.62 -1.01
N ASP A 42 5.74 -0.35 -1.30
CA ASP A 42 6.86 0.09 -2.13
C ASP A 42 7.74 1.01 -1.27
N GLY A 43 8.93 0.54 -0.89
CA GLY A 43 9.86 1.28 -0.06
C GLY A 43 10.57 2.42 -0.81
N ALA A 44 10.69 3.58 -0.18
CA ALA A 44 11.37 4.73 -0.79
C ALA A 44 12.89 4.56 -0.81
N THR A 45 13.47 4.55 -2.02
CA THR A 45 14.90 4.30 -2.30
C THR A 45 15.90 5.21 -1.57
N GLU A 46 15.47 6.41 -1.18
CA GLU A 46 16.35 7.37 -0.51
C GLU A 46 16.56 7.06 0.98
N SER A 47 15.70 6.22 1.56
CA SER A 47 15.70 5.85 2.97
C SER A 47 16.48 4.56 3.25
N VAL A 48 17.19 4.52 4.37
CA VAL A 48 17.82 3.27 4.83
C VAL A 48 16.76 2.35 5.42
N PHE A 49 16.91 1.05 5.18
CA PHE A 49 15.96 0.03 5.64
C PHE A 49 14.53 0.20 5.08
N ALA A 50 14.39 0.85 3.92
CA ALA A 50 13.11 1.03 3.21
C ALA A 50 12.36 -0.30 3.01
N ARG A 51 13.08 -1.32 2.55
CA ARG A 51 12.55 -2.69 2.40
C ARG A 51 12.00 -3.24 3.72
N ALA A 52 12.76 -3.11 4.81
CA ALA A 52 12.33 -3.63 6.11
C ALA A 52 11.08 -2.90 6.62
N TRP A 53 10.95 -1.61 6.32
CA TRP A 53 9.73 -0.85 6.60
C TRP A 53 8.55 -1.33 5.75
N ALA A 54 8.75 -1.52 4.45
CA ALA A 54 7.73 -2.04 3.54
C ALA A 54 7.25 -3.44 3.97
N GLU A 55 8.17 -4.33 4.34
CA GLU A 55 7.87 -5.68 4.87
C GLU A 55 7.04 -5.59 6.16
N HIS A 56 7.48 -4.76 7.11
CA HIS A 56 6.78 -4.57 8.38
C HIS A 56 5.35 -4.03 8.19
N LEU A 57 5.17 -3.05 7.29
CA LEU A 57 3.85 -2.51 6.94
C LEU A 57 2.94 -3.56 6.29
N ALA A 58 3.44 -4.28 5.28
CA ALA A 58 2.63 -5.27 4.56
C ALA A 58 2.19 -6.41 5.49
N GLN A 59 3.12 -6.90 6.32
CA GLN A 59 2.85 -7.95 7.29
C GLN A 59 1.85 -7.48 8.36
N GLY A 60 2.09 -6.33 9.00
CA GLY A 60 1.23 -5.78 10.03
C GLY A 60 -0.20 -5.55 9.52
N LEU A 61 -0.36 -5.06 8.29
CA LEU A 61 -1.67 -4.83 7.68
C LEU A 61 -2.45 -6.14 7.56
N VAL A 62 -1.82 -7.19 7.04
CA VAL A 62 -2.45 -8.50 6.87
C VAL A 62 -2.79 -9.13 8.22
N GLU A 63 -1.87 -9.09 9.19
CA GLU A 63 -2.07 -9.66 10.53
C GLU A 63 -3.19 -8.98 11.32
N ARG A 64 -3.31 -7.65 11.20
CA ARG A 64 -4.37 -6.88 11.86
C ARG A 64 -5.64 -6.74 11.01
N ALA A 65 -5.63 -7.25 9.78
CA ALA A 65 -6.65 -7.01 8.76
C ALA A 65 -7.02 -5.52 8.62
N ALA A 66 -6.03 -4.63 8.75
CA ALA A 66 -6.19 -3.17 8.81
C ALA A 66 -6.46 -2.56 7.43
N THR A 67 -7.59 -2.94 6.84
CA THR A 67 -7.99 -2.63 5.45
C THR A 67 -9.01 -1.49 5.37
N THR A 68 -9.11 -0.68 6.42
CA THR A 68 -9.89 0.56 6.48
C THR A 68 -9.01 1.70 6.97
N ASP A 69 -9.39 2.95 6.65
CA ASP A 69 -8.68 4.16 7.08
C ASP A 69 -8.51 4.21 8.61
N GLU A 70 -9.55 3.84 9.36
CA GLU A 70 -9.56 3.84 10.82
C GLU A 70 -8.62 2.76 11.39
N ALA A 71 -8.75 1.51 10.92
CA ALA A 71 -7.93 0.41 11.41
C ALA A 71 -6.45 0.62 11.10
N LEU A 72 -6.14 1.19 9.93
CA LEU A 72 -4.77 1.55 9.57
C LEU A 72 -4.24 2.68 10.46
N ARG A 73 -5.04 3.74 10.68
CA ARG A 73 -4.66 4.86 11.56
C ARG A 73 -4.39 4.39 12.98
N ASP A 74 -5.16 3.44 13.49
CA ASP A 74 -5.03 2.93 14.85
C ASP A 74 -3.80 2.02 15.01
N ALA A 75 -3.47 1.22 13.99
CA ALA A 75 -2.33 0.29 14.05
C ALA A 75 -0.98 0.92 13.71
N LEU A 76 -0.96 1.95 12.85
CA LEU A 76 0.27 2.54 12.34
C LEU A 76 1.24 3.08 13.42
N PRO A 77 0.79 3.72 14.52
CA PRO A 77 1.69 4.16 15.58
C PRO A 77 2.50 3.03 16.21
N ASP A 78 1.88 1.88 16.44
CA ASP A 78 2.56 0.71 17.02
C ASP A 78 3.63 0.19 16.06
N TRP A 79 3.28 0.05 14.77
CA TRP A 79 4.23 -0.37 13.74
C TRP A 79 5.41 0.59 13.59
N GLN A 80 5.16 1.91 13.71
CA GLN A 80 6.23 2.91 13.70
C GLN A 80 7.17 2.76 14.91
N VAL A 81 6.66 2.44 16.09
CA VAL A 81 7.47 2.20 17.29
C VAL A 81 8.31 0.94 17.14
N GLU A 82 7.68 -0.16 16.70
CA GLU A 82 8.33 -1.46 16.48
C GLU A 82 9.45 -1.33 15.45
N TRP A 83 9.16 -0.75 14.28
CA TRP A 83 10.17 -0.54 13.25
C TRP A 83 11.32 0.37 13.71
N ARG A 84 11.04 1.45 14.46
CA ARG A 84 12.10 2.34 14.96
C ARG A 84 13.04 1.63 15.94
N ALA A 85 12.50 0.76 16.79
CA ALA A 85 13.32 -0.05 17.70
C ALA A 85 14.21 -1.01 16.92
N GLU A 86 13.66 -1.68 15.91
CA GLU A 86 14.39 -2.58 15.03
C GLU A 86 15.48 -1.85 14.22
N ALA A 87 15.12 -0.74 13.58
CA ALA A 87 16.03 0.08 12.77
C ALA A 87 17.20 0.61 13.62
N ARG A 88 16.95 1.01 14.88
CA ARG A 88 18.00 1.39 15.81
C ARG A 88 18.96 0.24 16.08
N GLY A 89 18.45 -0.95 16.42
CA GLY A 89 19.29 -2.12 16.67
C GLY A 89 20.12 -2.53 15.46
N ARG A 90 19.55 -2.43 14.24
CA ARG A 90 20.28 -2.67 12.98
C ARG A 90 21.35 -1.61 12.72
N ALA A 91 21.12 -0.36 13.09
CA ALA A 91 22.04 0.75 12.88
C ALA A 91 23.26 0.76 13.82
N GLU A 92 23.17 0.14 15.00
CA GLU A 92 24.27 0.08 15.98
C GLU A 92 25.56 -0.56 15.44
N GLN A 93 25.43 -1.47 14.48
CA GLN A 93 26.56 -2.17 13.85
C GLN A 93 26.97 -1.57 12.49
N GLN A 94 26.38 -0.45 12.10
CA GLN A 94 26.56 0.17 10.79
C GLN A 94 27.37 1.47 10.91
N PRO A 95 27.97 1.94 9.79
CA PRO A 95 28.64 3.23 9.76
C PRO A 95 27.73 4.37 10.23
N TRP A 96 28.31 5.39 10.86
CA TRP A 96 27.58 6.51 11.46
C TRP A 96 26.59 7.22 10.51
N TYR A 97 26.89 7.25 9.20
CA TYR A 97 25.98 7.84 8.20
C TYR A 97 24.70 7.01 7.99
N VAL A 98 24.76 5.68 8.18
CA VAL A 98 23.59 4.80 8.15
C VAL A 98 22.73 5.06 9.39
N ALA A 99 23.34 5.22 10.56
CA ALA A 99 22.63 5.55 11.79
C ALA A 99 21.96 6.94 11.70
N ALA A 100 22.62 7.93 11.12
CA ALA A 100 22.03 9.24 10.84
C ALA A 100 20.81 9.12 9.92
N LYS A 101 20.92 8.39 8.80
CA LYS A 101 19.78 8.15 7.90
C LYS A 101 18.66 7.34 8.56
N ALA A 102 18.98 6.38 9.43
CA ALA A 102 17.96 5.59 10.13
C ALA A 102 17.14 6.45 11.09
N ALA A 103 17.75 7.50 11.66
CA ALA A 103 17.06 8.47 12.51
C ALA A 103 16.10 9.38 11.73
N GLU A 104 16.33 9.61 10.43
CA GLU A 104 15.40 10.32 9.53
C GLU A 104 14.12 9.50 9.26
N GLY A 105 14.22 8.17 9.41
CA GLY A 105 13.13 7.22 9.20
C GLY A 105 13.11 6.63 7.78
N ALA A 106 12.11 5.79 7.54
CA ALA A 106 11.84 5.21 6.23
C ALA A 106 10.43 5.55 5.76
N PHE A 107 10.27 5.60 4.44
CA PHE A 107 9.00 5.89 3.79
C PHE A 107 8.64 4.73 2.88
N ALA A 108 7.35 4.48 2.72
CA ALA A 108 6.85 3.51 1.77
C ALA A 108 5.42 3.87 1.33
N ALA A 109 5.09 3.60 0.07
CA ALA A 109 3.69 3.47 -0.33
C ALA A 109 3.14 2.12 0.16
N LEU A 110 1.85 2.05 0.40
CA LEU A 110 1.15 0.88 0.94
C LEU A 110 -0.24 0.76 0.33
N LEU A 111 -0.64 -0.45 -0.03
CA LEU A 111 -2.01 -0.81 -0.40
C LEU A 111 -2.38 -2.09 0.33
N GLY A 112 -3.52 -2.06 1.03
CA GLY A 112 -4.15 -3.22 1.65
C GLY A 112 -5.49 -3.55 1.00
N LEU A 113 -5.83 -4.84 0.91
CA LEU A 113 -7.07 -5.38 0.39
C LEU A 113 -7.60 -6.47 1.33
N SER A 114 -8.88 -6.42 1.66
CA SER A 114 -9.63 -7.57 2.20
C SER A 114 -10.74 -7.95 1.24
N LEU A 115 -10.84 -9.24 0.90
CA LEU A 115 -11.89 -9.83 0.08
C LEU A 115 -12.69 -10.79 0.95
N HIS A 116 -14.01 -10.70 0.91
CA HIS A 116 -14.95 -11.49 1.67
C HIS A 116 -15.63 -12.57 0.80
N ALA A 117 -16.12 -13.64 1.42
CA ALA A 117 -16.67 -14.80 0.73
C ALA A 117 -17.92 -14.50 -0.10
N ASP A 118 -18.62 -13.42 0.23
CA ASP A 118 -19.79 -12.91 -0.49
C ASP A 118 -19.42 -12.03 -1.70
N GLY A 119 -18.14 -11.90 -2.01
CA GLY A 119 -17.59 -11.08 -3.09
C GLY A 119 -17.44 -9.61 -2.75
N THR A 120 -17.72 -9.20 -1.51
CA THR A 120 -17.44 -7.85 -1.04
C THR A 120 -15.96 -7.67 -0.76
N TRP A 121 -15.45 -6.44 -0.91
CA TRP A 121 -14.05 -6.15 -0.63
C TRP A 121 -13.88 -4.75 -0.06
N ARG A 122 -12.77 -4.54 0.65
CA ARG A 122 -12.34 -3.24 1.15
C ARG A 122 -10.87 -3.04 0.84
N ALA A 123 -10.47 -1.80 0.63
CA ALA A 123 -9.07 -1.46 0.44
C ALA A 123 -8.74 -0.14 1.11
N VAL A 124 -7.48 0.00 1.52
CA VAL A 124 -6.88 1.22 2.04
C VAL A 124 -5.55 1.42 1.35
N SER A 125 -5.16 2.66 1.06
CA SER A 125 -3.82 2.94 0.55
C SER A 125 -3.23 4.23 1.10
N VAL A 126 -1.90 4.29 1.07
CA VAL A 126 -1.08 5.46 1.35
C VAL A 126 -0.03 5.53 0.23
N GLY A 127 0.15 6.68 -0.40
CA GLY A 127 1.08 6.82 -1.54
C GLY A 127 0.45 6.39 -2.87
N ASP A 128 1.26 5.79 -3.75
CA ASP A 128 0.98 5.60 -5.17
C ASP A 128 0.75 4.13 -5.59
N CYS A 129 0.65 3.20 -4.64
CA CYS A 129 0.19 1.84 -4.93
C CYS A 129 -1.23 1.85 -5.52
N CYS A 130 -1.45 1.03 -6.56
CA CYS A 130 -2.70 1.00 -7.33
C CYS A 130 -3.42 -0.35 -7.21
N LEU A 131 -4.75 -0.31 -7.12
CA LEU A 131 -5.62 -1.49 -7.17
C LEU A 131 -6.41 -1.54 -8.48
N PHE A 132 -6.44 -2.72 -9.09
CA PHE A 132 -7.22 -2.98 -10.30
C PHE A 132 -8.17 -4.16 -10.08
N HIS A 133 -9.44 -3.97 -10.43
CA HIS A 133 -10.43 -5.04 -10.51
C HIS A 133 -10.68 -5.36 -11.98
N VAL A 134 -10.31 -6.56 -12.40
CA VAL A 134 -10.43 -7.04 -13.78
C VAL A 134 -11.38 -8.23 -13.81
N ARG A 135 -12.37 -8.20 -14.71
CA ARG A 135 -13.32 -9.30 -14.91
C ARG A 135 -13.45 -9.59 -16.40
N THR A 136 -13.41 -10.87 -16.77
CA THR A 136 -13.59 -11.31 -18.17
C THR A 136 -12.68 -10.58 -19.17
N GLY A 137 -11.44 -10.25 -18.76
CA GLY A 137 -10.48 -9.53 -19.60
C GLY A 137 -10.72 -8.03 -19.73
N ALA A 138 -11.74 -7.48 -19.07
CA ALA A 138 -12.02 -6.05 -19.03
C ALA A 138 -11.66 -5.45 -17.67
N LEU A 139 -11.08 -4.25 -17.69
CA LEU A 139 -10.89 -3.45 -16.48
C LEU A 139 -12.26 -2.92 -16.04
N GLU A 140 -12.72 -3.37 -14.88
CA GLU A 140 -13.97 -2.92 -14.29
C GLU A 140 -13.75 -1.65 -13.49
N GLN A 141 -12.67 -1.62 -12.69
CA GLN A 141 -12.31 -0.49 -11.83
C GLN A 141 -10.80 -0.40 -11.65
N SER A 142 -10.28 0.81 -11.67
CA SER A 142 -8.92 1.13 -11.25
C SER A 142 -8.96 2.26 -10.23
N ALA A 143 -8.20 2.11 -9.14
CA ALA A 143 -8.00 3.18 -8.18
C ALA A 143 -6.52 3.28 -7.83
N VAL A 144 -5.92 4.44 -8.08
CA VAL A 144 -4.96 5.03 -7.13
C VAL A 144 -5.85 5.42 -5.96
N ALA A 145 -5.72 4.86 -4.75
CA ALA A 145 -6.87 4.88 -3.83
C ALA A 145 -7.36 6.31 -3.48
N ALA A 146 -8.40 6.74 -4.21
CA ALA A 146 -9.24 7.89 -3.99
C ALA A 146 -10.45 7.79 -4.94
N ALA A 147 -11.43 6.94 -4.63
CA ALA A 147 -12.77 7.01 -5.25
C ALA A 147 -13.88 6.44 -4.33
N ARG A 148 -15.00 7.17 -4.22
CA ARG A 148 -16.32 6.74 -3.67
C ARG A 148 -17.23 6.51 -4.90
N HIS A 149 -18.13 5.52 -4.99
CA HIS A 149 -19.42 5.42 -4.28
C HIS A 149 -20.13 4.07 -4.60
N GLY A 150 -20.86 3.51 -3.62
CA GLY A 150 -22.26 3.07 -3.78
C GLY A 150 -22.64 1.98 -4.79
N GLY A 151 -22.12 0.77 -4.63
CA GLY A 151 -22.66 -0.50 -5.15
C GLY A 151 -22.03 -1.62 -4.34
N ARG A 152 -22.62 -2.83 -4.29
CA ARG A 152 -22.11 -3.98 -3.49
C ARG A 152 -20.57 -4.09 -3.57
N HIS A 153 -19.73 -3.77 -2.57
CA HIS A 153 -19.90 -3.02 -1.31
C HIS A 153 -18.63 -2.17 -1.01
N VAL A 154 -18.83 -0.86 -0.77
CA VAL A 154 -18.07 0.19 -0.03
C VAL A 154 -16.55 0.41 -0.24
N ALA A 155 -16.22 1.48 -0.97
CA ALA A 155 -14.95 2.21 -0.91
C ALA A 155 -15.11 3.51 -0.08
N ALA A 156 -14.16 3.83 0.80
CA ALA A 156 -14.07 5.11 1.49
C ALA A 156 -12.61 5.57 1.56
N ALA A 157 -12.37 6.84 1.18
CA ALA A 157 -11.13 7.58 1.44
C ALA A 157 -11.48 9.03 1.80
N ARG A 158 -10.69 9.68 2.68
CA ARG A 158 -10.66 11.15 2.87
C ARG A 158 -9.30 11.70 3.35
N HIS A 159 -8.73 12.56 2.50
CA HIS A 159 -8.08 13.87 2.67
C HIS A 159 -7.21 14.24 3.90
N LEU A 160 -6.00 14.77 3.62
CA LEU A 160 -5.36 15.88 4.36
C LEU A 160 -5.05 17.04 3.41
N SER A 161 -5.30 18.28 3.86
CA SER A 161 -5.14 19.53 3.10
C SER A 161 -3.76 20.16 3.28
N ALA A 162 -3.21 20.79 2.24
CA ALA A 162 -2.48 22.06 2.36
C ALA A 162 -2.35 22.75 0.98
N GLY A 163 -2.69 24.04 0.92
CA GLY A 163 -1.93 25.02 0.14
C GLY A 163 -2.18 25.11 -1.38
N ASP A 164 -3.25 25.81 -1.74
CA ASP A 164 -3.27 26.93 -2.69
C ASP A 164 -2.37 26.94 -3.96
N ARG A 165 -3.08 27.10 -5.10
CA ARG A 165 -2.65 27.64 -6.40
C ARG A 165 -1.87 26.73 -7.37
N CYS A 166 -2.61 26.16 -8.33
CA CYS A 166 -2.22 26.33 -9.73
C CYS A 166 -3.45 26.51 -10.63
N ARG A 167 -3.39 27.54 -11.47
CA ARG A 167 -4.52 28.06 -12.25
C ARG A 167 -4.92 27.11 -13.36
N ARG A 168 -6.24 27.10 -13.62
CA ARG A 168 -6.89 26.54 -14.80
C ARG A 168 -6.21 27.05 -16.08
N GLY A 169 -6.10 26.16 -17.06
CA GLY A 169 -5.83 26.57 -18.43
C GLY A 169 -5.68 25.40 -19.38
N LEU A 170 -6.77 24.72 -19.71
CA LEU A 170 -6.94 24.04 -21.02
C LEU A 170 -8.38 23.53 -21.15
N ALA A 171 -9.18 24.27 -21.92
CA ALA A 171 -10.40 23.77 -22.53
C ALA A 171 -10.12 23.55 -24.03
N PRO A 172 -10.45 22.39 -24.60
CA PRO A 172 -10.65 22.27 -26.03
C PRO A 172 -12.13 22.09 -26.39
N ARG A 173 -12.57 23.03 -27.23
CA ARG A 173 -13.24 22.80 -28.53
C ARG A 173 -14.78 22.72 -28.63
N HIS A 174 -15.25 23.71 -29.41
CA HIS A 174 -16.25 23.71 -30.49
C HIS A 174 -17.73 23.42 -30.18
N LEU A 175 -18.61 24.37 -30.52
CA LEU A 175 -19.51 24.29 -31.69
C LEU A 175 -20.45 25.50 -31.80
N LEU A 176 -20.77 25.84 -33.07
CA LEU A 176 -21.93 26.57 -33.63
C LEU A 176 -21.66 27.96 -34.23
N GLY A 177 -21.89 28.05 -35.55
CA GLY A 177 -21.98 29.26 -36.35
C GLY A 177 -21.15 29.20 -37.61
#